data_AF-A0A8E6BB81-F1
#
_entry.id   AF-A0A8E6BB81-F1
#
_cell.length_a   1.000
_cell.length_b   1.000
_cell.length_c   1.000
_cell.angle_alpha   90.00
_cell.angle_beta   90.00
_cell.angle_gamma   90.00
#
_symmetry.space_group_name_H-M   'P 1'
#
loop_
_entity.id
_entity.type
_entity.pdbx_description
1 polymer ?
#
loop_
_entity_poly.entity_id
_entity_poly.type
_entity_poly.pdbx_seq_one_letter_code
_entity_poly.pdbx_strand_id
1 'polypeptide(L)'
;MSAGRRLMFPIVSLVTLLLTPFPSSAQDPAEDTKKTRIVFRISKEFIRKYQTPVIEDTSPVDMCLFGSHVTGTAHTTGRTSVKLDTNEKDAVFITRFQGSTDSQQVATRRPVAVHSTSKTAFEAQRMIHFDGVRFSADAPTIEATATSVIGDVETPRLFRSVIRRMASREIDRTKPAGDEIGLQEVKTKVLASFDTETTQLVNQLNKIVPYEKAISIVAPKTQGWINHLGTTQNYLLLSPGPKEAEIAVLPKEAKQMRAPLELWVKGQPSGERIRLLLESFTATERAFDLFRAARTGETKKVEGIKFTAVGDWWVLKIGEDLLDQWIDKIEPKPEPPK
;
A
#
# COMPACT_ATOMS: atom_id res chain seq x y z
N MET A 1 -37.62 85.71 29.96
CA MET A 1 -37.01 84.95 31.07
C MET A 1 -35.79 84.21 30.54
N SER A 2 -34.64 84.43 31.21
CA SER A 2 -33.37 83.68 31.22
C SER A 2 -32.80 83.18 29.88
N ALA A 3 -31.77 83.78 29.28
CA ALA A 3 -30.37 83.87 29.71
C ALA A 3 -29.63 82.51 29.73
N GLY A 4 -28.50 82.44 28.99
CA GLY A 4 -27.51 81.37 29.13
C GLY A 4 -26.57 81.26 27.93
N ARG A 5 -25.38 81.85 28.02
CA ARG A 5 -24.37 82.02 26.97
C ARG A 5 -23.08 81.29 27.41
N ARG A 6 -22.25 80.89 26.43
CA ARG A 6 -20.80 80.54 26.50
C ARG A 6 -20.50 79.07 26.89
N LEU A 7 -19.41 78.40 26.43
CA LEU A 7 -18.05 78.82 26.06
C LEU A 7 -17.31 77.71 25.24
N MET A 8 -16.27 78.13 24.50
CA MET A 8 -14.97 77.45 24.20
C MET A 8 -14.80 76.40 23.07
N PHE A 9 -14.02 76.85 22.06
CA PHE A 9 -13.11 76.17 21.11
C PHE A 9 -12.04 75.25 21.79
N PRO A 10 -11.02 74.70 21.07
CA PRO A 10 -11.00 73.77 19.92
C PRO A 10 -10.00 72.60 20.14
N ILE A 11 -10.17 71.39 19.57
CA ILE A 11 -9.03 70.46 19.42
C ILE A 11 -9.04 69.74 18.07
N VAL A 12 -7.91 69.95 17.40
CA VAL A 12 -7.33 69.34 16.21
C VAL A 12 -7.13 67.82 16.38
N SER A 13 -7.43 67.03 15.35
CA SER A 13 -6.73 65.79 14.95
C SER A 13 -7.44 65.26 13.69
N LEU A 14 -7.10 65.70 12.48
CA LEU A 14 -5.94 65.26 11.70
C LEU A 14 -5.45 63.86 12.08
N VAL A 15 -6.25 62.83 11.74
CA VAL A 15 -5.72 61.47 11.61
C VAL A 15 -4.91 61.44 10.32
N THR A 16 -3.61 61.69 10.49
CA THR A 16 -2.57 61.41 9.51
C THR A 16 -2.68 59.93 9.15
N LEU A 17 -3.15 59.64 7.94
CA LEU A 17 -3.03 58.32 7.33
C LEU A 17 -1.53 58.08 7.13
N LEU A 18 -0.88 57.49 8.14
CA LEU A 18 0.46 56.94 8.00
C LEU A 18 0.36 55.87 6.92
N LEU A 19 0.82 56.21 5.72
CA LEU A 19 1.46 55.29 4.79
C LEU A 19 2.56 54.57 5.57
N THR A 20 2.20 53.56 6.34
CA THR A 20 3.17 52.55 6.75
C THR A 20 3.60 51.88 5.44
N PRO A 21 4.88 51.96 5.05
CA PRO A 21 5.35 51.11 3.98
C PRO A 21 4.95 49.69 4.36
N PHE A 22 4.21 49.03 3.47
CA PHE A 22 4.06 47.59 3.51
C PHE A 22 5.43 47.00 3.85
N PRO A 23 5.55 46.04 4.78
CA PRO A 23 6.79 45.31 4.93
C PRO A 23 7.11 44.73 3.55
N SER A 24 8.07 45.38 2.88
CA SER A 24 8.78 44.89 1.73
C SER A 24 9.12 43.46 2.06
N SER A 25 8.67 42.53 1.22
CA SER A 25 8.93 41.09 1.28
C SER A 25 10.30 40.86 1.92
N ALA A 26 10.29 40.60 3.24
CA ALA A 26 11.50 40.42 3.99
C ALA A 26 12.21 39.24 3.31
N GLN A 27 13.40 39.52 2.83
CA GLN A 27 14.29 38.52 2.26
C GLN A 27 14.34 37.35 3.26
N ASP A 28 13.85 36.19 2.81
CA ASP A 28 13.97 34.92 3.54
C ASP A 28 15.46 34.82 3.94
N PRO A 29 15.80 34.87 5.25
CA PRO A 29 17.18 34.83 5.70
C PRO A 29 17.76 33.52 5.17
N ALA A 30 18.87 33.59 4.43
CA ALA A 30 19.58 32.47 3.78
C ALA A 30 19.41 31.15 4.56
N GLU A 31 18.30 30.47 4.28
CA GLU A 31 17.78 29.39 5.11
C GLU A 31 18.41 28.12 4.54
N ASP A 32 19.12 27.38 5.40
CA ASP A 32 19.82 26.12 5.13
C ASP A 32 19.40 25.43 3.81
N THR A 33 19.97 25.89 2.69
CA THR A 33 19.55 25.47 1.34
C THR A 33 19.87 24.00 1.07
N LYS A 34 20.55 23.36 2.03
CA LYS A 34 20.90 21.95 2.04
C LYS A 34 19.76 21.06 2.50
N LYS A 35 18.62 21.59 2.94
CA LYS A 35 17.46 20.78 3.32
C LYS A 35 16.21 21.19 2.55
N THR A 36 15.41 20.19 2.23
CA THR A 36 14.09 20.41 1.64
C THR A 36 13.14 21.08 2.64
N ARG A 37 12.13 21.79 2.14
CA ARG A 37 11.11 22.45 2.98
C ARG A 37 9.76 21.74 2.94
N ILE A 38 9.64 20.67 2.15
CA ILE A 38 8.39 19.93 1.93
C ILE A 38 8.69 18.44 2.08
N VAL A 39 7.93 17.72 2.90
CA VAL A 39 8.03 16.27 3.04
C VAL A 39 6.64 15.67 2.93
N PHE A 40 6.42 14.83 1.93
CA PHE A 40 5.23 14.03 1.77
C PHE A 40 5.50 12.61 2.27
N ARG A 41 4.57 12.06 3.05
CA ARG A 41 4.66 10.70 3.60
C ARG A 41 3.45 9.88 3.18
N ILE A 42 3.72 8.65 2.79
CA ILE A 42 2.70 7.62 2.53
C ILE A 42 2.94 6.50 3.54
N SER A 43 1.97 6.27 4.43
CA SER A 43 2.12 5.25 5.46
C SER A 43 2.06 3.83 4.89
N LYS A 44 2.83 2.93 5.50
CA LYS A 44 2.80 1.49 5.23
C LYS A 44 1.40 0.91 5.47
N GLU A 45 0.72 1.39 6.50
CA GLU A 45 -0.59 0.95 6.94
C GLU A 45 -1.66 1.30 5.89
N PHE A 46 -1.56 2.48 5.29
CA PHE A 46 -2.35 2.84 4.12
C PHE A 46 -2.13 1.85 2.98
N ILE A 47 -0.88 1.60 2.56
CA ILE A 47 -0.56 0.64 1.49
C ILE A 47 -1.12 -0.75 1.80
N ARG A 48 -0.91 -1.24 3.03
CA ARG A 48 -1.38 -2.55 3.50
C ARG A 48 -2.90 -2.68 3.39
N LYS A 49 -3.65 -1.61 3.58
CA LYS A 49 -5.12 -1.65 3.50
C LYS A 49 -5.66 -1.77 2.09
N TYR A 50 -4.90 -1.45 1.05
CA TYR A 50 -5.31 -1.69 -0.33
C TYR A 50 -5.06 -3.13 -0.78
N GLN A 51 -4.33 -3.91 0.01
CA GLN A 51 -4.17 -5.34 -0.23
C GLN A 51 -5.35 -6.13 0.32
N THR A 52 -5.58 -7.31 -0.26
CA THR A 52 -6.49 -8.33 0.29
C THR A 52 -5.72 -9.13 1.35
N PRO A 53 -6.03 -8.99 2.66
CA PRO A 53 -5.15 -9.46 3.72
C PRO A 53 -5.06 -10.98 3.82
N VAL A 54 -6.16 -11.67 3.54
CA VAL A 54 -6.26 -13.14 3.58
C VAL A 54 -6.91 -13.58 2.28
N ILE A 55 -6.32 -14.60 1.67
CA ILE A 55 -6.83 -15.21 0.45
C ILE A 55 -7.18 -16.65 0.81
N GLU A 56 -8.40 -17.05 0.46
CA GLU A 56 -8.89 -18.42 0.51
C GLU A 56 -9.59 -18.67 -0.82
N ASP A 57 -9.07 -19.61 -1.60
CA ASP A 57 -9.57 -19.94 -2.93
C ASP A 57 -9.66 -21.46 -3.09
N THR A 58 -10.71 -21.92 -3.76
CA THR A 58 -10.90 -23.33 -4.09
C THR A 58 -11.13 -23.46 -5.58
N SER A 59 -10.23 -24.16 -6.25
CA SER A 59 -10.27 -24.32 -7.71
C SER A 59 -10.28 -25.80 -8.12
N PRO A 60 -10.94 -26.14 -9.23
CA PRO A 60 -10.90 -27.49 -9.75
C PRO A 60 -9.52 -27.81 -10.32
N VAL A 61 -9.11 -29.08 -10.17
CA VAL A 61 -8.00 -29.66 -10.91
C VAL A 61 -8.58 -30.48 -12.04
N ASP A 62 -8.16 -30.20 -13.26
CA ASP A 62 -8.53 -30.98 -14.45
C ASP A 62 -7.38 -30.89 -15.47
N MET A 63 -6.64 -31.98 -15.65
CA MET A 63 -5.49 -32.03 -16.57
C MET A 63 -5.20 -33.45 -17.06
N CYS A 64 -4.48 -33.56 -18.17
CA CYS A 64 -3.95 -34.84 -18.65
C CYS A 64 -2.45 -34.96 -18.35
N LEU A 65 -2.07 -35.97 -17.56
CA LEU A 65 -0.70 -36.19 -17.12
C LEU A 65 -0.26 -37.63 -17.44
N PHE A 66 0.78 -37.79 -18.25
CA PHE A 66 1.31 -39.09 -18.68
C PHE A 66 0.25 -40.05 -19.25
N GLY A 67 -0.73 -39.51 -19.98
CA GLY A 67 -1.85 -40.28 -20.54
C GLY A 67 -2.92 -40.71 -19.53
N SER A 68 -2.84 -40.21 -18.29
CA SER A 68 -3.88 -40.34 -17.26
C SER A 68 -4.67 -39.03 -17.18
N HIS A 69 -5.98 -39.12 -17.00
CA HIS A 69 -6.81 -37.95 -16.73
C HIS A 69 -6.83 -37.70 -15.22
N VAL A 70 -6.34 -36.54 -14.79
CA VAL A 70 -6.25 -36.14 -13.39
C VAL A 70 -7.34 -35.12 -13.10
N THR A 71 -8.22 -35.45 -12.17
CA THR A 71 -9.30 -34.57 -11.71
C THR A 71 -9.24 -34.39 -10.21
N GLY A 72 -9.76 -33.29 -9.67
CA GLY A 72 -9.70 -33.05 -8.23
C GLY A 72 -10.05 -31.62 -7.82
N THR A 73 -9.59 -31.26 -6.63
CA THR A 73 -9.79 -29.93 -6.05
C THR A 73 -8.51 -29.46 -5.37
N ALA A 74 -8.20 -28.18 -5.56
CA ALA A 74 -7.08 -27.49 -4.92
C ALA A 74 -7.65 -26.38 -4.04
N HIS A 75 -7.25 -26.36 -2.77
CA HIS A 75 -7.62 -25.36 -1.79
C HIS A 75 -6.38 -24.55 -1.42
N THR A 76 -6.38 -23.26 -1.76
CA THR A 76 -5.27 -22.35 -1.52
C THR A 76 -5.63 -21.38 -0.41
N THR A 77 -4.76 -21.29 0.59
CA THR A 77 -4.86 -20.30 1.68
C THR A 77 -3.58 -19.49 1.77
N GLY A 78 -3.68 -18.23 2.16
CA GLY A 78 -2.49 -17.43 2.38
C GLY A 78 -2.78 -16.02 2.92
N ARG A 79 -1.70 -15.30 3.18
CA ARG A 79 -1.74 -13.94 3.72
C ARG A 79 -0.84 -13.03 2.92
N THR A 80 -1.32 -11.81 2.66
CA THR A 80 -0.46 -10.76 2.09
C THR A 80 0.20 -9.93 3.18
N SER A 81 1.39 -9.42 2.89
CA SER A 81 2.07 -8.46 3.73
C SER A 81 2.82 -7.41 2.91
N VAL A 82 3.10 -6.28 3.56
CA VAL A 82 3.90 -5.19 3.01
C VAL A 82 5.13 -5.01 3.89
N LYS A 83 6.30 -4.89 3.26
CA LYS A 83 7.55 -4.55 3.92
C LYS A 83 8.12 -3.29 3.30
N LEU A 84 8.47 -2.31 4.14
CA LEU A 84 9.25 -1.15 3.75
C LEU A 84 10.64 -1.34 4.37
N ASP A 85 11.66 -1.38 3.53
CA ASP A 85 13.05 -1.46 3.96
C ASP A 85 13.67 -0.06 3.90
N THR A 86 14.33 0.35 4.99
CA THR A 86 14.89 1.69 5.07
C THR A 86 15.89 1.93 3.95
N ASN A 87 15.65 2.96 3.14
CA ASN A 87 16.51 3.39 2.05
C ASN A 87 16.40 4.91 1.93
N GLU A 88 17.51 5.62 2.02
CA GLU A 88 17.49 7.10 2.01
C GLU A 88 17.38 7.70 0.62
N LYS A 89 17.46 6.88 -0.44
CA LYS A 89 17.53 7.33 -1.84
C LYS A 89 16.40 6.83 -2.72
N ASP A 90 15.70 5.78 -2.29
CA ASP A 90 14.60 5.19 -3.06
C ASP A 90 13.34 5.04 -2.20
N ALA A 91 12.19 5.29 -2.82
CA ALA A 91 10.87 5.05 -2.25
C ALA A 91 10.33 3.71 -2.77
N VAL A 92 10.57 2.63 -2.01
CA VAL A 92 10.33 1.26 -2.45
C VAL A 92 9.67 0.45 -1.35
N PHE A 93 8.76 -0.45 -1.72
CA PHE A 93 8.22 -1.45 -0.80
C PHE A 93 8.05 -2.81 -1.48
N ILE A 94 8.12 -3.86 -0.67
CA ILE A 94 7.91 -5.24 -1.11
C ILE A 94 6.52 -5.66 -0.69
N THR A 95 5.75 -6.14 -1.65
CA THR A 95 4.52 -6.91 -1.39
C THR A 95 4.88 -8.39 -1.34
N ARG A 96 4.37 -9.12 -0.36
CA ARG A 96 4.58 -10.56 -0.23
C ARG A 96 3.25 -11.28 -0.07
N PHE A 97 3.16 -12.47 -0.63
CA PHE A 97 2.06 -13.39 -0.44
C PHE A 97 2.62 -14.74 -0.04
N GLN A 98 2.37 -15.14 1.20
CA GLN A 98 2.82 -16.40 1.76
C GLN A 98 1.62 -17.29 2.01
N GLY A 99 1.69 -18.55 1.57
CA GLY A 99 0.55 -19.45 1.66
C GLY A 99 0.87 -20.91 1.36
N SER A 100 -0.20 -21.69 1.29
CA SER A 100 -0.14 -23.08 0.85
C SER A 100 -1.37 -23.49 0.05
N THR A 101 -1.17 -24.41 -0.88
CA THR A 101 -2.22 -25.09 -1.64
C THR A 101 -2.24 -26.56 -1.24
N ASP A 102 -3.35 -27.01 -0.68
CA ASP A 102 -3.64 -28.42 -0.41
C ASP A 102 -4.53 -28.96 -1.54
N SER A 103 -4.17 -30.09 -2.14
CA SER A 103 -4.92 -30.68 -3.25
C SER A 103 -5.28 -32.13 -2.99
N GLN A 104 -6.48 -32.52 -3.45
CA GLN A 104 -6.95 -33.89 -3.51
C GLN A 104 -7.27 -34.23 -4.95
N GLN A 105 -6.69 -35.32 -5.46
CA GLN A 105 -6.70 -35.64 -6.88
C GLN A 105 -6.92 -37.13 -7.12
N VAL A 106 -7.52 -37.44 -8.27
CA VAL A 106 -7.71 -38.78 -8.79
C VAL A 106 -7.15 -38.82 -10.21
N ALA A 107 -6.08 -39.59 -10.39
CA ALA A 107 -5.51 -39.88 -11.70
C ALA A 107 -6.12 -41.18 -12.25
N THR A 108 -6.84 -41.09 -13.36
CA THR A 108 -7.54 -42.22 -13.96
C THR A 108 -6.89 -42.62 -15.29
N ARG A 109 -6.50 -43.90 -15.38
CA ARG A 109 -6.09 -44.55 -16.63
C ARG A 109 -6.72 -45.94 -16.65
N ARG A 110 -7.84 -46.08 -17.37
CA ARG A 110 -8.66 -47.30 -17.35
C ARG A 110 -7.79 -48.55 -17.52
N PRO A 111 -7.91 -49.56 -16.63
CA PRO A 111 -8.93 -49.72 -15.58
C PRO A 111 -8.49 -49.26 -14.16
N VAL A 112 -7.43 -48.46 -14.04
CA VAL A 112 -6.83 -48.05 -12.76
C VAL A 112 -7.21 -46.62 -12.41
N ALA A 113 -7.50 -46.36 -11.13
CA ALA A 113 -7.56 -45.00 -10.58
C ALA A 113 -6.63 -44.89 -9.38
N VAL A 114 -5.92 -43.76 -9.28
CA VAL A 114 -4.94 -43.49 -8.24
C VAL A 114 -5.35 -42.23 -7.51
N HIS A 115 -5.58 -42.35 -6.21
CA HIS A 115 -5.88 -41.22 -5.34
C HIS A 115 -4.60 -40.64 -4.78
N SER A 116 -4.46 -39.33 -4.83
CA SER A 116 -3.31 -38.61 -4.29
C SER A 116 -3.73 -37.35 -3.55
N THR A 117 -2.91 -36.98 -2.58
CA THR A 117 -3.01 -35.70 -1.90
C THR A 117 -1.67 -34.99 -2.02
N SER A 118 -1.68 -33.68 -2.24
CA SER A 118 -0.46 -32.88 -2.25
C SER A 118 -0.62 -31.62 -1.42
N LYS A 119 0.52 -31.14 -0.92
CA LYS A 119 0.64 -29.87 -0.23
C LYS A 119 1.80 -29.09 -0.82
N THR A 120 1.52 -27.89 -1.28
CA THR A 120 2.51 -26.96 -1.83
C THR A 120 2.56 -25.72 -0.96
N ALA A 121 3.70 -25.43 -0.33
CA ALA A 121 3.94 -24.18 0.36
C ALA A 121 4.66 -23.21 -0.58
N PHE A 122 4.31 -21.92 -0.55
CA PHE A 122 4.89 -20.92 -1.43
C PHE A 122 5.05 -19.55 -0.76
N GLU A 123 5.99 -18.77 -1.30
CA GLU A 123 6.16 -17.34 -1.03
C GLU A 123 6.34 -16.62 -2.36
N ALA A 124 5.38 -15.77 -2.71
CA ALA A 124 5.47 -14.87 -3.85
C ALA A 124 5.79 -13.45 -3.36
N GLN A 125 6.61 -12.73 -4.12
CA GLN A 125 6.96 -11.34 -3.78
C GLN A 125 7.09 -10.47 -5.02
N ARG A 126 6.78 -9.18 -4.84
CA ARG A 126 6.92 -8.16 -5.88
C ARG A 126 7.39 -6.85 -5.28
N MET A 127 8.44 -6.30 -5.87
CA MET A 127 8.97 -4.99 -5.56
C MET A 127 8.13 -3.92 -6.26
N ILE A 128 7.74 -2.88 -5.51
CA ILE A 128 6.99 -1.74 -6.02
C ILE A 128 7.80 -0.48 -5.74
N HIS A 129 8.04 0.28 -6.80
CA HIS A 129 8.82 1.51 -6.79
C HIS A 129 7.89 2.71 -6.89
N PHE A 130 8.27 3.81 -6.25
CA PHE A 130 7.65 5.10 -6.41
C PHE A 130 8.71 6.10 -6.87
N ASP A 131 8.60 6.59 -8.10
CA ASP A 131 9.56 7.54 -8.70
C ASP A 131 9.30 9.00 -8.27
N GLY A 132 8.39 9.16 -7.31
CA GLY A 132 7.92 10.45 -6.86
C GLY A 132 6.79 11.02 -7.71
N VAL A 133 6.31 10.32 -8.72
CA VAL A 133 5.18 10.72 -9.56
C VAL A 133 4.17 9.59 -9.64
N ARG A 134 4.65 8.38 -9.96
CA ARG A 134 3.86 7.17 -10.13
C ARG A 134 4.50 5.99 -9.45
N PHE A 135 3.63 5.08 -9.04
CA PHE A 135 4.00 3.74 -8.65
C PHE A 135 4.18 2.88 -9.90
N SER A 136 5.24 2.09 -9.90
CA SER A 136 5.54 1.05 -10.87
C SER A 136 5.96 -0.22 -10.13
N ALA A 137 5.92 -1.36 -10.79
CA ALA A 137 6.26 -2.62 -10.15
C ALA A 137 7.06 -3.53 -11.06
N ASP A 138 8.03 -4.22 -10.49
CA ASP A 138 8.86 -5.20 -11.19
C ASP A 138 8.06 -6.47 -11.52
N ALA A 139 8.66 -7.41 -12.24
CA ALA A 139 8.07 -8.74 -12.39
C ALA A 139 7.99 -9.44 -11.01
N PRO A 140 6.86 -10.10 -10.68
CA PRO A 140 6.75 -10.87 -9.45
C PRO A 140 7.62 -12.13 -9.53
N THR A 141 8.11 -12.57 -8.37
CA THR A 141 8.86 -13.83 -8.20
C THR A 141 8.14 -14.75 -7.23
N ILE A 142 8.41 -16.06 -7.31
CA ILE A 142 7.84 -17.06 -6.41
C ILE A 142 8.85 -18.15 -6.09
N GLU A 143 8.87 -18.53 -4.83
CA GLU A 143 9.52 -19.74 -4.34
C GLU A 143 8.44 -20.68 -3.83
N ALA A 144 8.57 -21.98 -4.12
CA ALA A 144 7.59 -22.97 -3.67
C ALA A 144 8.22 -24.34 -3.50
N THR A 145 7.69 -25.10 -2.54
CA THR A 145 8.06 -26.49 -2.26
C THR A 145 6.80 -27.33 -2.18
N ALA A 146 6.80 -28.49 -2.83
CA ALA A 146 5.67 -29.40 -2.86
C ALA A 146 6.01 -30.76 -2.28
N THR A 147 5.03 -31.36 -1.62
CA THR A 147 5.05 -32.75 -1.18
C THR A 147 3.77 -33.43 -1.61
N SER A 148 3.85 -34.68 -2.06
CA SER A 148 2.68 -35.46 -2.45
C SER A 148 2.74 -36.87 -1.88
N VAL A 149 1.56 -37.38 -1.55
CA VAL A 149 1.34 -38.72 -1.02
C VAL A 149 0.32 -39.42 -1.90
N ILE A 150 0.64 -40.66 -2.28
CA ILE A 150 -0.29 -41.55 -2.95
C ILE A 150 -1.10 -42.28 -1.87
N GLY A 151 -2.42 -42.15 -1.92
CA GLY A 151 -3.33 -42.74 -0.96
C GLY A 151 -3.73 -44.16 -1.36
N ASP A 152 -4.72 -44.28 -2.23
CA ASP A 152 -5.26 -45.57 -2.68
C ASP A 152 -5.07 -45.79 -4.18
N VAL A 153 -4.97 -47.05 -4.58
CA VAL A 153 -4.89 -47.49 -5.97
C VAL A 153 -6.04 -48.45 -6.25
N GLU A 154 -7.09 -47.91 -6.86
CA GLU A 154 -8.27 -48.65 -7.26
C GLU A 154 -7.98 -49.46 -8.53
N THR A 155 -8.32 -50.75 -8.46
CA THR A 155 -8.10 -51.72 -9.54
C THR A 155 -9.26 -52.71 -9.61
N PRO A 156 -9.55 -53.30 -10.79
CA PRO A 156 -10.53 -54.37 -10.92
C PRO A 156 -10.18 -55.57 -10.01
N ARG A 157 -11.21 -56.31 -9.58
CA ARG A 157 -11.03 -57.51 -8.73
C ARG A 157 -10.22 -58.60 -9.43
N LEU A 158 -10.41 -58.78 -10.74
CA LEU A 158 -9.68 -59.75 -11.53
C LEU A 158 -8.24 -59.26 -11.79
N PHE A 159 -7.25 -60.07 -11.44
CA PHE A 159 -5.81 -59.74 -11.51
C PHE A 159 -5.35 -58.55 -10.64
N ARG A 160 -6.10 -58.20 -9.58
CA ARG A 160 -5.80 -57.08 -8.66
C ARG A 160 -4.34 -56.99 -8.24
N SER A 161 -3.73 -58.10 -7.81
CA SER A 161 -2.34 -58.13 -7.34
C SER A 161 -1.33 -57.76 -8.43
N VAL A 162 -1.54 -58.25 -9.65
CA VAL A 162 -0.67 -57.99 -10.81
C VAL A 162 -0.82 -56.55 -11.26
N ILE A 163 -2.06 -56.08 -11.44
CA ILE A 163 -2.36 -54.71 -11.87
C ILE A 163 -1.82 -53.71 -10.85
N ARG A 164 -2.03 -53.95 -9.55
CA ARG A 164 -1.51 -53.08 -8.48
C ARG A 164 0.01 -53.02 -8.49
N ARG A 165 0.70 -54.16 -8.67
CA ARG A 165 2.18 -54.18 -8.73
C ARG A 165 2.72 -53.41 -9.93
N MET A 166 2.06 -53.52 -11.09
CA MET A 166 2.43 -52.75 -12.28
C MET A 166 2.15 -51.26 -12.09
N ALA A 167 0.98 -50.90 -11.56
CA ALA A 167 0.61 -49.53 -11.27
C ALA A 167 1.56 -48.88 -10.26
N SER A 168 1.89 -49.54 -9.15
CA SER A 168 2.83 -49.01 -8.16
C SER A 168 4.21 -48.74 -8.77
N ARG A 169 4.74 -49.64 -9.61
CA ARG A 169 6.02 -49.40 -10.30
C ARG A 169 5.98 -48.20 -11.23
N GLU A 170 4.87 -48.02 -11.94
CA GLU A 170 4.70 -46.88 -12.84
C GLU A 170 4.57 -45.57 -12.04
N ILE A 171 3.78 -45.57 -10.97
CA ILE A 171 3.63 -44.44 -10.04
C ILE A 171 5.00 -44.03 -9.50
N ASP A 172 5.80 -44.97 -9.01
CA ASP A 172 7.14 -44.67 -8.46
C ASP A 172 8.06 -44.03 -9.51
N ARG A 173 7.92 -44.41 -10.79
CA ARG A 173 8.69 -43.84 -11.90
C ARG A 173 8.22 -42.45 -12.29
N THR A 174 6.90 -42.22 -12.33
CA THR A 174 6.31 -40.98 -12.84
C THR A 174 6.10 -39.93 -11.76
N LYS A 175 6.04 -40.33 -10.49
CA LYS A 175 5.75 -39.43 -9.35
C LYS A 175 6.67 -38.21 -9.31
N PRO A 176 8.01 -38.32 -9.41
CA PRO A 176 8.88 -37.14 -9.35
C PRO A 176 8.57 -36.11 -10.45
N ALA A 177 8.32 -36.59 -11.68
CA ALA A 177 7.98 -35.72 -12.80
C ALA A 177 6.56 -35.12 -12.65
N GLY A 178 5.60 -35.89 -12.13
CA GLY A 178 4.26 -35.40 -11.83
C GLY A 178 4.23 -34.35 -10.73
N ASP A 179 5.04 -34.54 -9.68
CA ASP A 179 5.19 -33.58 -8.59
C ASP A 179 5.79 -32.26 -9.08
N GLU A 180 6.80 -32.32 -9.95
CA GLU A 180 7.38 -31.13 -10.56
C GLU A 180 6.36 -30.39 -11.43
N ILE A 181 5.60 -31.10 -12.26
CA ILE A 181 4.54 -30.49 -13.09
C ILE A 181 3.47 -29.83 -12.20
N GLY A 182 3.03 -30.52 -11.14
CA GLY A 182 2.07 -29.97 -10.18
C GLY A 182 2.60 -28.73 -9.46
N LEU A 183 3.88 -28.74 -9.06
CA LEU A 183 4.55 -27.58 -8.46
C LEU A 183 4.58 -26.39 -9.42
N GLN A 184 4.94 -26.62 -10.68
CA GLN A 184 5.00 -25.55 -11.69
C GLN A 184 3.61 -24.98 -11.98
N GLU A 185 2.57 -25.83 -12.07
CA GLU A 185 1.19 -25.39 -12.24
C GLU A 185 0.72 -24.48 -11.09
N VAL A 186 1.02 -24.86 -9.84
CA VAL A 186 0.74 -24.01 -8.66
C VAL A 186 1.51 -22.70 -8.76
N LYS A 187 2.80 -22.74 -9.11
CA LYS A 187 3.61 -21.51 -9.28
C LYS A 187 3.01 -20.57 -10.30
N THR A 188 2.64 -21.08 -11.48
CA THR A 188 2.06 -20.28 -12.56
C THR A 188 0.74 -19.64 -12.13
N LYS A 189 -0.17 -20.39 -11.51
CA LYS A 189 -1.47 -19.88 -11.06
C LYS A 189 -1.33 -18.83 -9.96
N VAL A 190 -0.50 -19.10 -8.96
CA VAL A 190 -0.24 -18.17 -7.85
C VAL A 190 0.41 -16.90 -8.37
N LEU A 191 1.43 -16.99 -9.23
CA LEU A 191 2.09 -15.83 -9.83
C LEU A 191 1.12 -14.97 -10.65
N ALA A 192 0.30 -15.58 -11.51
CA ALA A 192 -0.64 -14.84 -12.34
C ALA A 192 -1.69 -14.08 -11.49
N SER A 193 -2.21 -14.73 -10.45
CA SER A 193 -3.16 -14.11 -9.52
C SER A 193 -2.49 -12.98 -8.72
N PHE A 194 -1.30 -13.23 -8.20
CA PHE A 194 -0.53 -12.25 -7.45
C PHE A 194 -0.10 -11.04 -8.32
N ASP A 195 0.28 -11.27 -9.57
CA ASP A 195 0.58 -10.20 -10.54
C ASP A 195 -0.65 -9.31 -10.79
N THR A 196 -1.81 -9.94 -10.97
CA THR A 196 -3.08 -9.22 -11.17
C THR A 196 -3.43 -8.35 -9.97
N GLU A 197 -3.42 -8.93 -8.76
CA GLU A 197 -3.72 -8.21 -7.51
C GLU A 197 -2.74 -7.06 -7.24
N THR A 198 -1.44 -7.30 -7.42
CA THR A 198 -0.42 -6.25 -7.23
C THR A 198 -0.46 -5.17 -8.30
N THR A 199 -0.83 -5.50 -9.54
CA THR A 199 -1.08 -4.52 -10.60
C THR A 199 -2.30 -3.64 -10.26
N GLN A 200 -3.36 -4.23 -9.74
CA GLN A 200 -4.53 -3.47 -9.27
C GLN A 200 -4.17 -2.54 -8.11
N LEU A 201 -3.36 -2.99 -7.15
CA LEU A 201 -2.83 -2.14 -6.08
C LEU A 201 -2.08 -0.93 -6.64
N VAL A 202 -1.14 -1.14 -7.56
CA VAL A 202 -0.37 -0.05 -8.21
C VAL A 202 -1.31 0.94 -8.89
N ASN A 203 -2.30 0.44 -9.64
CA ASN A 203 -3.28 1.28 -10.31
C ASN A 203 -4.15 2.08 -9.33
N GLN A 204 -4.51 1.50 -8.19
CA GLN A 204 -5.26 2.19 -7.13
C GLN A 204 -4.42 3.28 -6.47
N LEU A 205 -3.16 2.98 -6.10
CA LEU A 205 -2.24 3.96 -5.53
C LEU A 205 -2.05 5.16 -6.46
N ASN A 206 -1.84 4.92 -7.76
CA ASN A 206 -1.70 5.96 -8.79
C ASN A 206 -2.96 6.82 -8.99
N LYS A 207 -4.15 6.30 -8.68
CA LYS A 207 -5.41 7.07 -8.76
C LYS A 207 -5.65 7.92 -7.51
N ILE A 208 -5.25 7.43 -6.34
CA ILE A 208 -5.69 7.96 -5.06
C ILE A 208 -4.70 9.00 -4.51
N VAL A 209 -3.40 8.81 -4.75
CA VAL A 209 -2.35 9.71 -4.27
C VAL A 209 -2.20 10.87 -5.27
N PRO A 210 -2.70 12.08 -4.98
CA PRO A 210 -2.79 13.18 -5.95
C PRO A 210 -1.48 13.98 -5.99
N TYR A 211 -0.34 13.28 -6.02
CA TYR A 211 0.95 13.88 -5.72
C TYR A 211 1.29 15.06 -6.63
N GLU A 212 1.20 14.88 -7.95
CA GLU A 212 1.58 15.91 -8.93
C GLU A 212 0.85 17.23 -8.65
N LYS A 213 -0.45 17.14 -8.36
CA LYS A 213 -1.29 18.29 -8.06
C LYS A 213 -0.89 18.92 -6.73
N ALA A 214 -0.74 18.12 -5.67
CA ALA A 214 -0.38 18.60 -4.34
C ALA A 214 0.96 19.36 -4.35
N ILE A 215 1.99 18.79 -4.97
CA ILE A 215 3.31 19.43 -5.03
C ILE A 215 3.33 20.67 -5.91
N SER A 216 2.58 20.70 -7.02
CA SER A 216 2.49 21.91 -7.86
C SER A 216 1.97 23.15 -7.12
N ILE A 217 1.28 22.96 -5.98
CA ILE A 217 0.72 24.04 -5.15
C ILE A 217 1.73 24.55 -4.12
N VAL A 218 2.54 23.66 -3.54
CA VAL A 218 3.48 24.00 -2.46
C VAL A 218 4.92 24.21 -2.92
N ALA A 219 5.35 23.49 -3.96
CA ALA A 219 6.69 23.62 -4.49
C ALA A 219 6.73 24.77 -5.51
N PRO A 220 7.69 25.70 -5.39
CA PRO A 220 7.94 26.68 -6.43
C PRO A 220 8.36 25.96 -7.73
N LYS A 221 7.77 26.38 -8.87
CA LYS A 221 8.18 25.93 -10.20
C LYS A 221 9.54 26.54 -10.54
N THR A 222 10.59 25.94 -10.02
CA THR A 222 11.97 26.45 -10.14
C THR A 222 12.82 25.46 -10.91
N GLN A 223 13.62 25.96 -11.84
CA GLN A 223 14.56 25.15 -12.60
C GLN A 223 15.61 24.54 -11.65
N GLY A 224 15.84 23.23 -11.74
CA GLY A 224 16.83 22.50 -10.93
C GLY A 224 16.31 21.84 -9.66
N TRP A 225 14.99 21.86 -9.40
CA TRP A 225 14.38 21.04 -8.36
C TRP A 225 14.21 19.59 -8.85
N ILE A 226 14.46 18.64 -7.95
CA ILE A 226 14.25 17.20 -8.16
C ILE A 226 13.38 16.63 -7.03
N ASN A 227 12.89 15.41 -7.25
CA ASN A 227 12.20 14.63 -6.22
C ASN A 227 13.24 13.83 -5.43
N HIS A 228 13.44 14.18 -4.16
CA HIS A 228 14.19 13.33 -3.24
C HIS A 228 13.27 12.26 -2.69
N LEU A 229 13.69 11.00 -2.80
CA LEU A 229 12.91 9.83 -2.42
C LEU A 229 13.56 9.16 -1.22
N GLY A 230 12.75 8.51 -0.40
CA GLY A 230 13.25 7.67 0.66
C GLY A 230 12.19 6.71 1.19
N THR A 231 12.64 5.77 1.98
CA THR A 231 11.84 4.77 2.64
C THR A 231 12.30 4.67 4.08
N THR A 232 11.34 4.65 5.00
CA THR A 232 11.53 4.29 6.40
C THR A 232 10.70 3.05 6.68
N GLN A 233 10.86 2.43 7.85
CA GLN A 233 10.09 1.25 8.23
C GLN A 233 8.55 1.43 8.15
N ASN A 234 8.06 2.67 8.26
CA ASN A 234 6.63 2.99 8.34
C ASN A 234 6.14 3.91 7.21
N TYR A 235 7.02 4.56 6.46
CA TYR A 235 6.65 5.57 5.48
C TYR A 235 7.51 5.51 4.23
N LEU A 236 6.87 5.62 3.06
CA LEU A 236 7.54 6.14 1.87
C LEU A 236 7.61 7.66 1.99
N LEU A 237 8.75 8.22 1.65
CA LEU A 237 9.08 9.63 1.74
C LEU A 237 9.28 10.21 0.34
N LEU A 238 8.80 11.43 0.17
CA LEU A 238 9.04 12.21 -1.02
C LEU A 238 9.17 13.67 -0.66
N SER A 239 10.20 14.31 -1.19
CA SER A 239 10.59 15.64 -0.76
C SER A 239 11.14 16.43 -1.95
N PRO A 240 10.33 17.27 -2.60
CA PRO A 240 10.82 18.09 -3.70
C PRO A 240 11.75 19.19 -3.17
N GLY A 241 12.85 19.43 -3.87
CA GLY A 241 13.79 20.49 -3.52
C GLY A 241 14.99 20.57 -4.46
N PRO A 242 15.95 21.48 -4.19
CA PRO A 242 17.19 21.58 -4.96
C PRO A 242 17.94 20.24 -5.03
N LYS A 243 18.67 19.99 -6.13
CA LYS A 243 19.42 18.74 -6.35
C LYS A 243 20.35 18.34 -5.19
N GLU A 244 21.01 19.32 -4.57
CA GLU A 244 21.96 19.10 -3.48
C GLU A 244 21.32 19.13 -2.08
N ALA A 245 19.99 19.22 -2.01
CA ALA A 245 19.29 19.20 -0.74
C ALA A 245 19.08 17.77 -0.23
N GLU A 246 19.08 17.60 1.08
CA GLU A 246 18.68 16.37 1.75
C GLU A 246 17.23 16.46 2.22
N ILE A 247 16.56 15.31 2.35
CA ILE A 247 15.22 15.25 2.93
C ILE A 247 15.27 15.79 4.36
N ALA A 248 14.47 16.82 4.65
CA ALA A 248 14.43 17.39 5.98
C ALA A 248 13.97 16.39 7.05
N VAL A 249 14.67 16.42 8.18
CA VAL A 249 14.30 15.68 9.38
C VAL A 249 13.08 16.35 10.02
N LEU A 250 11.98 15.61 10.10
CA LEU A 250 10.75 16.09 10.71
C LEU A 250 10.82 16.09 12.25
N PRO A 251 10.01 16.92 12.94
CA PRO A 251 9.96 16.97 14.40
C PRO A 251 9.69 15.61 15.05
N LYS A 252 10.05 15.44 16.32
CA LYS A 252 9.91 14.14 17.02
C LYS A 252 8.44 13.72 17.14
N GLU A 253 7.55 14.69 17.25
CA GLU A 253 6.10 14.57 17.28
C GLU A 253 5.57 13.87 16.02
N ALA A 254 6.26 14.03 14.88
CA ALA A 254 5.92 13.36 13.62
C ALA A 254 6.01 11.83 13.70
N LYS A 255 6.63 11.25 14.74
CA LYS A 255 6.62 9.80 14.99
C LYS A 255 5.31 9.31 15.62
N GLN A 256 4.61 10.19 16.34
CA GLN A 256 3.36 9.88 17.01
C GLN A 256 2.15 10.14 16.11
N MET A 257 2.34 10.96 15.07
CA MET A 257 1.31 11.18 14.06
C MET A 257 1.10 9.94 13.23
N ARG A 258 -0.18 9.65 12.98
CA ARG A 258 -0.65 8.52 12.21
C ARG A 258 -1.71 9.03 11.25
N ALA A 259 -1.32 9.43 10.04
CA ALA A 259 -2.25 9.62 8.94
C ALA A 259 -1.86 8.75 7.73
N PRO A 260 -2.84 8.23 6.96
CA PRO A 260 -2.59 7.52 5.72
C PRO A 260 -1.61 8.25 4.80
N LEU A 261 -1.84 9.55 4.65
CA LEU A 261 -1.00 10.49 3.92
C LEU A 261 -0.74 11.72 4.79
N GLU A 262 0.50 12.20 4.77
CA GLU A 262 0.91 13.44 5.46
C GLU A 262 1.67 14.35 4.50
N LEU A 263 1.31 15.62 4.43
CA LEU A 263 2.09 16.65 3.75
C LEU A 263 2.62 17.65 4.77
N TRP A 264 3.93 17.63 4.97
CA TRP A 264 4.66 18.52 5.85
C TRP A 264 5.27 19.66 5.05
N VAL A 265 5.02 20.90 5.47
CA VAL A 265 5.57 22.11 4.85
C VAL A 265 6.20 22.95 5.95
N LYS A 266 7.48 23.32 5.78
CA LYS A 266 8.19 24.19 6.71
C LYS A 266 7.77 25.65 6.50
N GLY A 267 7.52 26.36 7.59
CA GLY A 267 6.98 27.73 7.57
C GLY A 267 5.46 27.76 7.41
N GLN A 268 4.86 28.95 7.54
CA GLN A 268 3.40 29.11 7.50
C GLN A 268 2.90 29.23 6.05
N PRO A 269 2.15 28.25 5.53
CA PRO A 269 1.48 28.42 4.24
C PRO A 269 0.47 29.56 4.36
N SER A 270 0.45 30.49 3.41
CA SER A 270 -0.44 31.66 3.46
C SER A 270 -1.68 31.48 2.59
N GLY A 271 -2.82 31.95 3.12
CA GLY A 271 -4.10 32.18 2.42
C GLY A 271 -4.44 31.20 1.29
N GLU A 272 -4.28 31.66 0.06
CA GLU A 272 -4.71 30.96 -1.16
C GLU A 272 -4.01 29.60 -1.37
N ARG A 273 -2.77 29.41 -0.92
CA ARG A 273 -2.07 28.13 -1.05
C ARG A 273 -2.70 27.04 -0.18
N ILE A 274 -3.13 27.38 1.04
CA ILE A 274 -3.87 26.44 1.90
C ILE A 274 -5.17 26.03 1.22
N ARG A 275 -5.92 26.99 0.66
CA ARG A 275 -7.19 26.73 -0.03
C ARG A 275 -7.01 25.79 -1.22
N LEU A 276 -6.03 26.06 -2.08
CA LEU A 276 -5.73 25.21 -3.23
C LEU A 276 -5.27 23.81 -2.82
N LEU A 277 -4.48 23.70 -1.73
CA LEU A 277 -4.10 22.40 -1.17
C LEU A 277 -5.34 21.61 -0.73
N LEU A 278 -6.23 22.22 0.07
CA LEU A 278 -7.48 21.59 0.50
C LEU A 278 -8.30 21.09 -0.70
N GLU A 279 -8.47 21.92 -1.72
CA GLU A 279 -9.18 21.56 -2.95
C GLU A 279 -8.51 20.40 -3.71
N SER A 280 -7.17 20.35 -3.72
CA SER A 280 -6.43 19.27 -4.37
C SER A 280 -6.66 17.92 -3.69
N PHE A 281 -6.79 17.92 -2.37
CA PHE A 281 -7.00 16.72 -1.58
C PHE A 281 -8.49 16.35 -1.41
N THR A 282 -9.43 17.23 -1.76
CA THR A 282 -10.88 16.91 -1.71
C THR A 282 -11.23 15.75 -2.67
N ALA A 283 -10.55 15.65 -3.82
CA ALA A 283 -10.72 14.51 -4.74
C ALA A 283 -10.22 13.20 -4.11
N THR A 284 -9.13 13.27 -3.36
CA THR A 284 -8.56 12.15 -2.61
C THR A 284 -9.44 11.75 -1.42
N GLU A 285 -10.03 12.70 -0.69
CA GLU A 285 -11.06 12.41 0.31
C GLU A 285 -12.23 11.62 -0.29
N ARG A 286 -12.74 12.04 -1.46
CA ARG A 286 -13.81 11.28 -2.13
C ARG A 286 -13.36 9.87 -2.53
N ALA A 287 -12.12 9.72 -2.98
CA ALA A 287 -11.57 8.40 -3.27
C ALA A 287 -11.46 7.54 -2.00
N PHE A 288 -11.07 8.12 -0.88
CA PHE A 288 -11.08 7.48 0.44
C PHE A 288 -12.50 7.11 0.90
N ASP A 289 -13.49 7.98 0.71
CA ASP A 289 -14.89 7.73 1.02
C ASP A 289 -15.44 6.54 0.21
N LEU A 290 -15.18 6.52 -1.10
CA LEU A 290 -15.57 5.41 -1.98
C LEU A 290 -14.89 4.11 -1.59
N PHE A 291 -13.59 4.17 -1.25
CA PHE A 291 -12.84 3.02 -0.78
C PHE A 291 -13.40 2.47 0.54
N ARG A 292 -13.70 3.36 1.50
CA ARG A 292 -14.34 3.00 2.77
C ARG A 292 -15.68 2.31 2.52
N ALA A 293 -16.55 2.93 1.72
CA ALA A 293 -17.87 2.38 1.40
C ALA A 293 -17.76 0.98 0.75
N ALA A 294 -16.82 0.78 -0.17
CA ALA A 294 -16.62 -0.51 -0.83
C ALA A 294 -16.12 -1.63 0.11
N ARG A 295 -15.36 -1.29 1.17
CA ARG A 295 -14.74 -2.30 2.05
C ARG A 295 -15.44 -2.51 3.39
N THR A 296 -16.01 -1.47 3.98
CA THR A 296 -16.69 -1.57 5.28
C THR A 296 -18.21 -1.53 5.16
N GLY A 297 -18.75 -1.14 4.00
CA GLY A 297 -20.16 -0.84 3.84
C GLY A 297 -20.59 0.46 4.56
N GLU A 298 -19.66 1.16 5.20
CA GLU A 298 -19.94 2.40 5.92
C GLU A 298 -19.84 3.60 4.99
N THR A 299 -20.87 4.45 5.01
CA THR A 299 -20.93 5.70 4.22
C THR A 299 -20.53 6.93 5.03
N LYS A 300 -19.96 6.75 6.23
CA LYS A 300 -19.51 7.87 7.08
C LYS A 300 -18.33 8.55 6.36
N LYS A 301 -18.46 9.85 6.09
CA LYS A 301 -17.38 10.65 5.51
C LYS A 301 -16.12 10.56 6.38
N VAL A 302 -14.97 10.47 5.73
CA VAL A 302 -13.66 10.57 6.38
C VAL A 302 -13.60 11.88 7.19
N GLU A 303 -13.25 11.80 8.48
CA GLU A 303 -13.01 13.02 9.25
C GLU A 303 -11.84 13.78 8.61
N GLY A 304 -12.17 15.00 8.18
CA GLY A 304 -11.53 15.63 7.04
C GLY A 304 -10.07 16.01 7.22
N ILE A 305 -9.54 16.53 6.12
CA ILE A 305 -8.23 17.15 6.01
C ILE A 305 -8.00 18.16 7.19
N LYS A 306 -7.08 17.84 8.10
CA LYS A 306 -6.72 18.68 9.26
C LYS A 306 -5.32 19.27 9.08
N PHE A 307 -5.20 20.58 9.26
CA PHE A 307 -3.92 21.26 9.41
C PHE A 307 -3.54 21.33 10.89
N THR A 308 -2.29 21.02 11.20
CA THR A 308 -1.74 21.17 12.55
C THR A 308 -0.36 21.81 12.47
N ALA A 309 -0.08 22.77 13.34
CA ALA A 309 1.25 23.33 13.50
C ALA A 309 2.05 22.46 14.48
N VAL A 310 3.30 22.15 14.13
CA VAL A 310 4.22 21.29 14.89
C VAL A 310 5.59 21.94 14.86
N GLY A 311 5.87 22.80 15.84
CA GLY A 311 7.03 23.71 15.78
C GLY A 311 6.95 24.59 14.53
N ASP A 312 8.04 24.63 13.75
CA ASP A 312 8.11 25.41 12.50
C ASP A 312 7.48 24.70 11.29
N TRP A 313 6.84 23.54 11.50
CA TRP A 313 6.20 22.76 10.45
C TRP A 313 4.69 22.87 10.51
N TRP A 314 4.09 22.91 9.33
CA TRP A 314 2.66 22.69 9.14
C TRP A 314 2.47 21.32 8.52
N VAL A 315 1.62 20.50 9.15
CA VAL A 315 1.26 19.18 8.64
C VAL A 315 -0.18 19.19 8.20
N LEU A 316 -0.41 18.69 6.99
CA LEU A 316 -1.70 18.32 6.48
C LEU A 316 -1.88 16.81 6.63
N LYS A 317 -2.81 16.40 7.47
CA LYS A 317 -3.16 14.99 7.67
C LYS A 317 -4.41 14.66 6.86
N ILE A 318 -4.37 13.56 6.13
CA ILE A 318 -5.49 13.11 5.30
C ILE A 318 -5.89 11.70 5.73
N GLY A 319 -7.13 11.55 6.20
CA GLY A 319 -7.67 10.27 6.64
C GLY A 319 -7.21 9.81 8.01
N GLU A 320 -6.96 10.73 8.95
CA GLU A 320 -6.49 10.42 10.30
C GLU A 320 -7.40 9.41 11.02
N ASP A 321 -8.72 9.57 10.90
CA ASP A 321 -9.72 8.66 11.46
C ASP A 321 -9.70 7.24 10.86
N LEU A 322 -9.14 7.08 9.66
CA LEU A 322 -9.01 5.77 9.03
C LEU A 322 -7.99 4.92 9.79
N LEU A 323 -6.87 5.49 10.23
CA LEU A 323 -5.78 4.69 10.79
C LEU A 323 -6.13 4.06 12.14
N ASP A 324 -6.85 4.77 13.01
CA ASP A 324 -7.26 4.23 14.31
C ASP A 324 -8.19 3.02 14.14
N GLN A 325 -9.19 3.12 13.25
CA GLN A 325 -10.06 1.99 12.90
C GLN A 325 -9.29 0.83 12.22
N TRP A 326 -8.20 1.15 11.55
CA TRP A 326 -7.43 0.20 10.77
C TRP A 326 -6.47 -0.62 11.63
N ILE A 327 -5.94 -0.04 12.69
CA ILE A 327 -5.00 -0.68 13.63
C ILE A 327 -5.77 -1.66 14.53
N ASP A 328 -6.91 -1.24 15.10
CA ASP A 328 -7.71 -2.05 16.03
C ASP A 328 -8.25 -3.36 15.41
N LYS A 329 -8.40 -3.43 14.08
CA LYS A 329 -8.90 -4.62 13.38
C LYS A 329 -7.80 -5.58 12.91
N ILE A 330 -6.52 -5.22 13.03
CA ILE A 330 -5.41 -6.01 12.46
C ILE A 330 -4.60 -6.74 13.53
N GLU A 331 -4.58 -6.27 14.78
CA GLU A 331 -4.00 -7.07 15.86
C GLU A 331 -4.87 -8.32 16.10
N PRO A 332 -4.35 -9.54 15.88
CA PRO A 332 -5.08 -10.73 16.29
C PRO A 332 -5.27 -10.63 17.79
N LYS A 333 -6.51 -10.77 18.24
CA LYS A 333 -6.82 -10.95 19.66
C LYS A 333 -5.89 -12.06 20.17
N PRO A 334 -5.07 -11.83 21.21
CA PRO A 334 -4.14 -12.85 21.67
C PRO A 334 -4.93 -14.13 21.93
N GLU A 335 -4.52 -15.23 21.29
CA GLU A 335 -5.14 -16.52 21.52
C GLU A 335 -5.09 -16.81 23.03
N PRO A 336 -6.21 -17.26 23.63
CA PRO A 336 -6.18 -17.69 25.01
C PRO A 336 -5.11 -18.78 25.16
N PRO A 337 -4.32 -18.77 26.24
CA PRO A 337 -3.34 -19.82 26.48
C PRO A 337 -4.05 -21.17 26.44
N LYS A 338 -3.52 -22.09 25.62
CA LYS A 338 -4.01 -23.46 25.48
C LYS A 338 -3.86 -24.26 26.77
#